data_AF-A0A930K7Q8-F1
#
_entry.id   AF-A0A930K7Q8-F1
#
_cell.length_a   1.000
_cell.length_b   1.000
_cell.length_c   1.000
_cell.angle_alpha   90.00
_cell.angle_beta   90.00
_cell.angle_gamma   90.00
#
_symmetry.space_group_name_H-M   'P 1'
#
loop_
_entity.id
_entity.type
_entity.pdbx_description
1 polymer ?
#
loop_
_entity_poly.entity_id
_entity_poly.type
_entity_poly.pdbx_seq_one_letter_code
_entity_poly.pdbx_strand_id
1 'polypeptide(L)'
;MELKKDITNLIKSLYKCHSNLIKEQKALVLFNIGVCCVAINNEADMLYIKMGWELIDFEDDNTIYSFMIINQYGIKVLESMKYNIVKYDSIIYHNDILSTVAELQQSLDYLRINSTEKSIDYPIVAKNLSVEGMSFIRTLRLSSLHIDRNNISVLIDNYETVTLANEYEWNFSKTEKTILESLKVLFQEQYTYILYMVQHYNIAVKTQQSKNSILHNFFLKKKAENHNENIVCVRCKDYYLTFDDDAIVVHSLLSDIFLYDIRTFGVRGNICAVIRPTQIINLFKRQSNISIISYSEAEPLYCLGLKESFLNIRYKKEISYINTIIRKHMNGIFTISAIFNGYSLPEQQISSILGGYYFRLPSCEEKEAVLSAIVHQTYDDIIYQLT
;
A
#
# COMPACT_ATOMS: atom_id res chain seq x y z
N MET A 1 12.59 13.38 19.18
CA MET A 1 13.66 12.65 18.46
C MET A 1 14.97 13.29 18.88
N GLU A 2 15.89 12.55 19.50
CA GLU A 2 17.21 13.11 19.82
C GLU A 2 18.04 13.19 18.54
N LEU A 3 18.42 14.41 18.15
CA LEU A 3 19.29 14.63 16.99
C LEU A 3 20.72 14.20 17.33
N LYS A 4 21.38 13.50 16.39
CA LYS A 4 22.79 13.18 16.53
C LYS A 4 23.60 14.48 16.62
N LYS A 5 24.60 14.50 17.52
CA LYS A 5 25.49 15.65 17.75
C LYS A 5 26.09 16.20 16.44
N ASP A 6 26.47 15.31 15.53
CA ASP A 6 27.05 15.69 14.24
C ASP A 6 26.09 16.53 13.38
N ILE A 7 24.80 16.18 13.36
CA ILE A 7 23.77 16.94 12.64
C ILE A 7 23.58 18.31 13.27
N THR A 8 23.49 18.38 14.62
CA THR A 8 23.33 19.67 15.29
C THR A 8 24.52 20.62 15.02
N ASN A 9 25.75 20.09 15.00
CA ASN A 9 26.95 20.87 14.67
C ASN A 9 26.97 21.35 13.21
N LEU A 10 26.52 20.51 12.27
CA LEU A 10 26.35 20.89 10.88
C LEU A 10 25.38 22.06 10.75
N ILE A 11 24.16 21.94 11.31
CA ILE A 11 23.14 22.99 11.21
C ILE A 11 23.63 24.31 11.82
N LYS A 12 24.25 24.27 13.00
CA LYS A 12 24.86 25.46 13.62
C LYS A 12 25.90 26.12 12.71
N SER A 13 26.69 25.32 11.98
CA SER A 13 27.70 25.83 11.05
C SER A 13 27.06 26.49 9.82
N LEU A 14 26.01 25.88 9.26
CA LEU A 14 25.26 26.44 8.13
C LEU A 14 24.59 27.78 8.48
N TYR A 15 24.05 27.90 9.69
CA TYR A 15 23.47 29.15 10.20
C TYR A 15 24.47 30.31 10.25
N LYS A 16 25.72 30.05 10.65
CA LYS A 16 26.80 31.07 10.63
C LYS A 16 27.18 31.50 9.21
N CYS A 17 27.10 30.59 8.24
CA CYS A 17 27.34 30.92 6.83
C CYS A 17 26.18 31.75 6.25
N HIS A 18 24.94 31.41 6.61
CA HIS A 18 23.74 32.07 6.12
C HIS A 18 23.70 33.55 6.48
N SER A 19 24.06 33.95 7.70
CA SER A 19 24.07 35.37 8.10
C SER A 19 24.95 36.27 7.23
N ASN A 20 25.95 35.71 6.55
CA ASN A 20 26.85 36.45 5.65
C ASN A 20 26.33 36.55 4.20
N LEU A 21 25.33 35.74 3.84
CA LEU A 21 24.76 35.66 2.49
C LEU A 21 23.53 36.58 2.29
N ILE A 22 22.98 37.17 3.37
CA ILE A 22 21.74 37.99 3.37
C ILE A 22 21.98 39.43 2.86
N LYS A 23 22.60 39.58 1.69
CA LYS A 23 22.50 40.81 0.90
C LYS A 23 21.95 40.46 -0.48
N GLU A 24 20.65 40.73 -0.62
CA GLU A 24 19.87 40.73 -1.87
C GLU A 24 19.61 39.37 -2.54
N GLN A 25 18.66 38.56 -2.07
CA GLN A 25 18.11 37.50 -2.94
C GLN A 25 16.59 37.28 -2.81
N LYS A 26 15.92 37.22 -3.96
CA LYS A 26 14.55 36.67 -4.16
C LYS A 26 14.58 35.15 -4.42
N ALA A 27 15.69 34.48 -4.10
CA ALA A 27 15.94 33.08 -4.43
C ALA A 27 15.77 32.18 -3.21
N LEU A 28 15.42 30.91 -3.45
CA LEU A 28 15.42 29.86 -2.44
C LEU A 28 16.85 29.33 -2.28
N VAL A 29 17.45 29.62 -1.14
CA VAL A 29 18.83 29.21 -0.83
C VAL A 29 18.84 27.84 -0.18
N LEU A 30 19.61 26.91 -0.74
CA LEU A 30 19.79 25.56 -0.21
C LEU A 30 21.28 25.25 -0.04
N PHE A 31 21.65 24.60 1.06
CA PHE A 31 23.02 24.15 1.31
C PHE A 31 23.17 22.70 0.87
N ASN A 32 23.97 22.45 -0.17
CA ASN A 32 24.28 21.11 -0.65
C ASN A 32 25.27 20.43 0.31
N ILE A 33 24.88 19.29 0.89
CA ILE A 33 25.71 18.53 1.85
C ILE A 33 26.14 17.16 1.29
N GLY A 34 26.04 16.99 -0.03
CA GLY A 34 26.41 15.76 -0.75
C GLY A 34 25.19 15.06 -1.31
N VAL A 35 24.62 14.13 -0.54
CA VAL A 35 23.49 13.30 -1.01
C VAL A 35 22.13 14.03 -0.96
N CYS A 36 22.05 15.15 -0.24
CA CYS A 36 20.86 16.00 -0.19
C CYS A 36 21.23 17.48 0.02
N CYS A 37 20.22 18.32 0.06
CA CYS A 37 20.32 19.74 0.39
C CYS A 37 19.65 20.03 1.73
N VAL A 38 20.02 21.14 2.37
CA VAL A 38 19.41 21.62 3.62
C VAL A 38 18.89 23.04 3.41
N ALA A 39 17.62 23.26 3.70
CA ALA A 39 17.06 24.60 3.93
C ALA A 39 17.14 24.92 5.43
N ILE A 40 17.45 26.16 5.78
CA ILE A 40 17.54 26.59 7.17
C ILE A 40 16.71 27.85 7.38
N ASN A 41 16.24 28.08 8.61
CA ASN A 41 15.57 29.30 9.04
C ASN A 41 14.42 29.70 8.07
N ASN A 42 14.41 30.94 7.58
CA ASN A 42 13.39 31.50 6.69
C ASN A 42 13.10 30.61 5.45
N GLU A 43 14.12 29.99 4.85
CA GLU A 43 13.91 29.09 3.71
C GLU A 43 13.18 27.82 4.11
N ALA A 44 13.49 27.26 5.28
CA ALA A 44 12.80 26.09 5.82
C ALA A 44 11.35 26.44 6.20
N ASP A 45 11.12 27.57 6.86
CA ASP A 45 9.79 28.05 7.24
C ASP A 45 8.92 28.33 6.01
N MET A 46 9.49 28.94 4.98
CA MET A 46 8.80 29.20 3.71
C MET A 46 8.37 27.90 3.03
N LEU A 47 9.25 26.88 3.01
CA LEU A 47 8.92 25.57 2.48
C LEU A 47 7.86 24.85 3.32
N TYR A 48 7.93 24.95 4.65
CA TYR A 48 6.88 24.41 5.54
C TYR A 48 5.52 25.05 5.23
N ILE A 49 5.46 26.37 5.12
CA ILE A 49 4.20 27.10 4.86
C ILE A 49 3.63 26.76 3.47
N LYS A 50 4.48 26.63 2.44
CA LYS A 50 4.01 26.46 1.05
C LYS A 50 3.86 25.01 0.62
N MET A 51 4.69 24.12 1.14
CA MET A 51 4.76 22.71 0.73
C MET A 51 4.19 21.78 1.80
N GLY A 52 4.03 22.26 3.04
CA GLY A 52 3.61 21.47 4.20
C GLY A 52 4.60 20.36 4.57
N TRP A 53 5.83 20.40 4.07
CA TRP A 53 6.89 19.44 4.42
C TRP A 53 7.32 19.65 5.87
N GLU A 54 7.46 18.56 6.63
CA GLU A 54 7.78 18.60 8.07
C GLU A 54 9.10 19.33 8.31
N LEU A 55 9.07 20.29 9.24
CA LEU A 55 10.24 21.03 9.70
C LEU A 55 10.81 20.38 10.95
N ILE A 56 12.13 20.45 11.12
CA ILE A 56 12.83 19.98 12.31
C ILE A 56 13.46 21.18 13.01
N ASP A 57 13.27 21.28 14.31
CA ASP A 57 13.89 22.28 15.16
C ASP A 57 14.64 21.65 16.33
N PHE A 58 15.61 22.40 16.86
CA PHE A 58 16.21 22.15 18.15
C PHE A 58 16.68 23.45 18.79
N GLU A 59 16.76 23.46 20.11
CA GLU A 59 17.23 24.61 20.88
C GLU A 59 18.65 24.34 21.41
N ASP A 60 19.51 25.34 21.30
CA ASP A 60 20.85 25.35 21.90
C ASP A 60 21.28 26.79 22.22
N ASP A 61 21.81 27.02 23.42
CA ASP A 61 22.22 28.34 23.90
C ASP A 61 21.17 29.45 23.65
N ASN A 62 19.90 29.17 23.98
CA ASN A 62 18.72 30.04 23.76
C ASN A 62 18.49 30.44 22.28
N THR A 63 19.07 29.71 21.33
CA THR A 63 18.85 29.88 19.90
C THR A 63 18.09 28.68 19.36
N ILE A 64 17.00 28.94 18.63
CA ILE A 64 16.24 27.90 17.93
C ILE A 64 16.81 27.74 16.52
N TYR A 65 17.17 26.51 16.18
CA TYR A 65 17.70 26.13 14.89
C TYR A 65 16.65 25.31 14.12
N SER A 66 15.93 25.97 13.22
CA SER A 66 14.96 25.36 12.30
C SER A 66 15.62 24.94 10.99
N PHE A 67 15.36 23.73 10.51
CA PHE A 67 15.88 23.26 9.24
C PHE A 67 14.99 22.20 8.59
N MET A 68 15.19 22.00 7.29
CA MET A 68 14.52 20.98 6.51
C MET A 68 15.51 20.29 5.57
N ILE A 69 15.47 18.97 5.55
CA ILE A 69 16.26 18.15 4.63
C ILE A 69 15.49 18.05 3.31
N ILE A 70 16.14 18.44 2.21
CA ILE A 70 15.59 18.42 0.86
C ILE A 70 16.32 17.35 0.04
N ASN A 71 15.65 16.25 -0.26
CA ASN A 71 16.19 15.19 -1.11
C ASN A 71 16.10 15.56 -2.60
N GLN A 72 16.67 14.71 -3.44
CA GLN A 72 16.68 14.91 -4.90
C GLN A 72 15.27 15.04 -5.51
N TYR A 73 14.24 14.44 -4.90
CA TYR A 73 12.87 14.52 -5.39
C TYR A 73 12.23 15.86 -5.00
N GLY A 74 12.48 16.35 -3.79
CA GLY A 74 12.08 17.68 -3.34
C GLY A 74 12.64 18.78 -4.23
N ILE A 75 13.92 18.68 -4.62
CA ILE A 75 14.53 19.59 -5.60
C ILE A 75 13.74 19.62 -6.91
N LYS A 76 13.42 18.45 -7.48
CA LYS A 76 12.67 18.36 -8.74
C LYS A 76 11.25 18.90 -8.62
N VAL A 77 10.60 18.72 -7.47
CA VAL A 77 9.29 19.33 -7.17
C VAL A 77 9.41 20.86 -7.21
N LEU A 78 10.39 21.42 -6.50
CA LEU A 78 10.61 22.87 -6.47
C LEU A 78 10.96 23.43 -7.85
N GLU A 79 11.78 22.73 -8.64
CA GLU A 79 12.09 23.09 -10.03
C GLU A 79 10.84 23.09 -10.91
N SER A 80 9.95 22.09 -10.77
CA SER A 80 8.68 22.02 -11.51
C SER A 80 7.75 23.20 -11.20
N MET A 81 7.85 23.74 -9.98
CA MET A 81 7.14 24.92 -9.53
C MET A 81 7.83 26.25 -9.89
N LYS A 82 8.96 26.20 -10.60
CA LYS A 82 9.73 27.37 -11.03
C LYS A 82 10.31 28.19 -9.87
N TYR A 83 10.64 27.56 -8.74
CA TYR A 83 11.46 28.23 -7.73
C TYR A 83 12.83 28.58 -8.31
N ASN A 84 13.32 29.79 -8.04
CA ASN A 84 14.70 30.15 -8.32
C ASN A 84 15.59 29.59 -7.21
N ILE A 85 16.20 28.43 -7.43
CA ILE A 85 17.00 27.72 -6.43
C ILE A 85 18.47 28.08 -6.59
N VAL A 86 19.10 28.55 -5.51
CA VAL A 86 20.54 28.78 -5.43
C VAL A 86 21.12 27.76 -4.45
N LYS A 87 22.07 26.94 -4.93
CA LYS A 87 22.74 25.92 -4.11
C LYS A 87 24.13 26.40 -3.71
N TYR A 88 24.46 26.29 -2.43
CA TYR A 88 25.81 26.51 -1.91
C TYR A 88 26.39 25.19 -1.43
N ASP A 89 27.56 24.82 -1.92
CA ASP A 89 28.25 23.62 -1.45
C ASP A 89 28.74 23.82 -0.01
N SER A 90 28.28 22.95 0.89
CA SER A 90 28.82 22.83 2.24
C SER A 90 30.20 22.19 2.18
N ILE A 91 31.12 22.69 2.99
CA ILE A 91 32.45 22.11 3.18
C ILE A 91 32.34 20.76 3.94
N ILE A 92 31.23 20.53 4.63
CA ILE A 92 30.97 19.33 5.43
C ILE A 92 29.98 18.44 4.66
N TYR A 93 30.49 17.31 4.16
CA TYR A 93 29.71 16.25 3.53
C TYR A 93 29.33 15.20 4.57
N HIS A 94 28.03 14.87 4.65
CA HIS A 94 27.54 13.79 5.50
C HIS A 94 26.91 12.68 4.67
N ASN A 95 27.44 11.46 4.82
CA ASN A 95 26.93 10.28 4.12
C ASN A 95 25.76 9.61 4.87
N ASP A 96 25.70 9.74 6.19
CA ASP A 96 24.62 9.23 7.03
C ASP A 96 23.65 10.35 7.37
N ILE A 97 22.64 10.52 6.51
CA ILE A 97 21.62 11.53 6.71
C ILE A 97 20.42 10.92 7.43
N LEU A 98 19.87 11.69 8.35
CA LEU A 98 18.64 11.38 9.06
C LEU A 98 17.51 11.18 8.04
N SER A 99 16.89 10.00 8.04
CA SER A 99 15.68 9.75 7.22
C SER A 99 14.46 10.37 7.90
N THR A 100 13.90 11.40 7.28
CA THR A 100 12.83 12.24 7.81
C THR A 100 11.49 12.00 7.11
N VAL A 101 10.38 12.39 7.76
CA VAL A 101 9.06 12.38 7.11
C VAL A 101 9.03 13.38 5.94
N ALA A 102 9.72 14.51 6.06
CA ALA A 102 9.85 15.50 4.98
C ALA A 102 10.36 14.88 3.67
N GLU A 103 11.34 13.98 3.73
CA GLU A 103 11.84 13.30 2.55
C GLU A 103 10.81 12.37 1.90
N LEU A 104 9.98 11.69 2.71
CA LEU A 104 8.85 10.92 2.20
C LEU A 104 7.83 11.86 1.53
N GLN A 105 7.47 12.97 2.17
CA GLN A 105 6.52 13.95 1.63
C GLN A 105 6.99 14.50 0.27
N GLN A 106 8.26 14.88 0.17
CA GLN A 106 8.90 15.30 -1.07
C GLN A 106 8.86 14.22 -2.17
N SER A 107 9.07 12.96 -1.77
CA SER A 107 9.02 11.82 -2.69
C SER A 107 7.59 11.57 -3.19
N LEU A 108 6.59 11.65 -2.30
CA LEU A 108 5.17 11.54 -2.65
C LEU A 108 4.72 12.69 -3.57
N ASP A 109 5.13 13.92 -3.27
CA ASP A 109 4.89 15.08 -4.12
C ASP A 109 5.52 14.93 -5.51
N TYR A 110 6.71 14.32 -5.57
CA TYR A 110 7.33 14.01 -6.85
C TYR A 110 6.54 12.97 -7.64
N LEU A 111 6.03 11.90 -7.01
CA LEU A 111 5.15 10.95 -7.69
C LEU A 111 3.90 11.63 -8.24
N ARG A 112 3.31 12.53 -7.45
CA ARG A 112 2.12 13.30 -7.83
C ARG A 112 2.34 14.15 -9.09
N ILE A 113 3.43 14.92 -9.16
CA ILE A 113 3.69 15.75 -10.36
C ILE A 113 4.10 14.92 -11.59
N ASN A 114 4.61 13.69 -11.39
CA ASN A 114 5.00 12.79 -12.47
C ASN A 114 3.87 11.86 -12.93
N SER A 115 2.70 11.91 -12.29
CA SER A 115 1.59 11.03 -12.66
C SER A 115 1.07 11.34 -14.06
N THR A 116 1.32 10.40 -14.97
CA THR A 116 0.78 10.42 -16.33
C THR A 116 -0.71 10.06 -16.35
N GLU A 117 -1.13 9.23 -15.40
CA GLU A 117 -2.52 8.87 -15.15
C GLU A 117 -3.22 9.91 -14.26
N LYS A 118 -4.55 9.96 -14.32
CA LYS A 118 -5.36 10.85 -13.45
C LYS A 118 -5.17 10.53 -11.97
N SER A 119 -4.97 9.26 -11.65
CA SER A 119 -4.76 8.74 -10.30
C SER A 119 -4.04 7.39 -10.35
N ILE A 120 -3.37 7.04 -9.27
CA ILE A 120 -2.63 5.78 -9.11
C ILE A 120 -3.05 5.14 -7.80
N ASP A 121 -3.44 3.86 -7.89
CA ASP A 121 -3.69 3.01 -6.74
C ASP A 121 -2.56 1.99 -6.61
N TYR A 122 -1.62 2.28 -5.72
CA TYR A 122 -0.52 1.39 -5.40
C TYR A 122 -0.91 0.44 -4.25
N PRO A 123 -1.00 -0.88 -4.48
CA PRO A 123 -1.34 -1.82 -3.42
C PRO A 123 -0.21 -1.96 -2.40
N ILE A 124 -0.57 -2.01 -1.12
CA ILE A 124 0.35 -2.29 -0.02
C ILE A 124 0.00 -3.67 0.52
N VAL A 125 0.98 -4.57 0.50
CA VAL A 125 0.77 -5.98 0.88
C VAL A 125 1.31 -6.23 2.28
N ALA A 126 0.46 -6.81 3.13
CA ALA A 126 0.85 -7.31 4.45
C ALA A 126 1.61 -6.28 5.31
N LYS A 127 1.15 -5.02 5.36
CA LYS A 127 1.72 -4.00 6.24
C LYS A 127 0.71 -3.63 7.32
N ASN A 128 1.03 -3.97 8.57
CA ASN A 128 0.23 -3.58 9.73
C ASN A 128 0.99 -2.49 10.50
N LEU A 129 0.25 -1.56 11.11
CA LEU A 129 0.77 -0.59 12.06
C LEU A 129 -0.06 -0.60 13.35
N SER A 130 0.56 -0.23 14.46
CA SER A 130 -0.15 -0.04 15.73
C SER A 130 -0.29 1.46 15.96
N VAL A 131 -1.53 1.92 16.17
CA VAL A 131 -1.84 3.31 16.52
C VAL A 131 -2.41 3.33 17.92
N GLU A 132 -1.82 4.16 18.76
CA GLU A 132 -2.30 4.43 20.12
C GLU A 132 -3.34 5.55 20.10
N GLY A 133 -4.59 5.20 20.41
CA GLY A 133 -5.62 6.15 20.79
C GLY A 133 -5.51 6.56 22.27
N MET A 134 -6.48 7.33 22.75
CA MET A 134 -6.50 7.85 24.13
C MET A 134 -6.56 6.76 25.20
N SER A 135 -7.18 5.61 24.89
CA SER A 135 -7.38 4.50 25.85
C SER A 135 -7.28 3.11 25.22
N PHE A 136 -6.87 3.01 23.96
CA PHE A 136 -6.78 1.75 23.23
C PHE A 136 -5.61 1.77 22.23
N ILE A 137 -5.10 0.58 21.90
CA ILE A 137 -4.19 0.39 20.78
C ILE A 137 -4.99 -0.30 19.67
N ARG A 138 -5.09 0.35 18.51
CA ARG A 138 -5.70 -0.23 17.31
C ARG A 138 -4.59 -0.66 16.36
N THR A 139 -4.68 -1.88 15.85
CA THR A 139 -3.84 -2.32 14.73
C THR A 139 -4.57 -1.97 13.43
N LEU A 140 -3.94 -1.16 12.58
CA LEU A 140 -4.44 -0.84 11.24
C LEU A 140 -3.67 -1.67 10.20
N ARG A 141 -4.36 -2.16 9.18
CA ARG A 141 -3.73 -2.75 7.99
C ARG A 141 -3.70 -1.72 6.88
N LEU A 142 -2.53 -1.41 6.33
CA LEU A 142 -2.41 -0.57 5.14
C LEU A 142 -2.69 -1.43 3.90
N SER A 143 -3.71 -1.07 3.12
CA SER A 143 -4.19 -1.84 1.97
C SER A 143 -3.73 -1.25 0.64
N SER A 144 -3.77 0.07 0.49
CA SER A 144 -3.25 0.76 -0.70
C SER A 144 -2.93 2.22 -0.44
N LEU A 145 -2.01 2.76 -1.26
CA LEU A 145 -1.71 4.18 -1.35
C LEU A 145 -2.34 4.72 -2.64
N HIS A 146 -3.23 5.70 -2.49
CA HIS A 146 -3.84 6.44 -3.58
C HIS A 146 -3.12 7.77 -3.77
N ILE A 147 -2.68 8.04 -4.99
CA ILE A 147 -2.03 9.30 -5.37
C ILE A 147 -2.75 9.84 -6.59
N ASP A 148 -3.31 11.04 -6.48
CA ASP A 148 -3.76 11.84 -7.60
C ASP A 148 -3.10 13.23 -7.56
N ARG A 149 -3.42 14.09 -8.53
CA ARG A 149 -2.81 15.43 -8.67
C ARG A 149 -3.00 16.35 -7.46
N ASN A 150 -4.05 16.13 -6.69
CA ASN A 150 -4.43 16.97 -5.57
C ASN A 150 -4.30 16.19 -4.27
N ASN A 151 -4.69 14.93 -4.23
CA ASN A 151 -4.84 14.17 -3.00
C ASN A 151 -3.84 13.02 -2.89
N ILE A 152 -3.33 12.81 -1.68
CA ILE A 152 -2.61 11.61 -1.28
C ILE A 152 -3.38 11.00 -0.11
N SER A 153 -3.82 9.75 -0.27
CA SER A 153 -4.58 9.05 0.76
C SER A 153 -4.19 7.58 0.84
N VAL A 154 -4.48 6.96 1.98
CA VAL A 154 -4.20 5.55 2.24
C VAL A 154 -5.50 4.86 2.59
N LEU A 155 -5.77 3.75 1.92
CA LEU A 155 -6.84 2.84 2.28
C LEU A 155 -6.33 1.94 3.41
N ILE A 156 -7.06 1.93 4.52
CA ILE A 156 -6.81 1.08 5.69
C ILE A 156 -7.93 0.07 5.87
N ASP A 157 -7.54 -1.13 6.29
CA ASP A 157 -8.42 -2.28 6.53
C ASP A 157 -9.34 -2.61 5.31
N ASN A 158 -8.89 -2.25 4.11
CA ASN A 158 -9.62 -2.35 2.83
C ASN A 158 -11.00 -1.65 2.79
N TYR A 159 -11.22 -0.64 3.64
CA TYR A 159 -12.52 0.02 3.76
C TYR A 159 -12.44 1.51 4.10
N GLU A 160 -11.60 1.89 5.05
CA GLU A 160 -11.52 3.26 5.56
C GLU A 160 -10.42 4.03 4.81
N THR A 161 -10.70 5.23 4.33
CA THR A 161 -9.72 6.07 3.63
C THR A 161 -9.21 7.16 4.58
N VAL A 162 -7.89 7.23 4.74
CA VAL A 162 -7.21 8.28 5.51
C VAL A 162 -6.50 9.22 4.53
N THR A 163 -6.94 10.47 4.50
CA THR A 163 -6.28 11.53 3.71
C THR A 163 -4.99 11.97 4.38
N LEU A 164 -3.86 11.82 3.70
CA LEU A 164 -2.55 12.26 4.19
C LEU A 164 -2.22 13.69 3.76
N ALA A 165 -2.58 14.05 2.54
CA ALA A 165 -2.39 15.40 2.01
C ALA A 165 -3.50 15.77 1.04
N ASN A 166 -4.00 17.01 1.16
CA ASN A 166 -4.80 17.66 0.13
C ASN A 166 -4.00 18.85 -0.41
N GLU A 167 -3.67 18.81 -1.69
CA GLU A 167 -2.65 19.66 -2.30
C GLU A 167 -1.36 19.63 -1.46
N TYR A 168 -0.87 20.77 -0.99
CA TYR A 168 0.32 20.84 -0.13
C TYR A 168 -0.03 20.94 1.36
N GLU A 169 -1.29 20.74 1.72
CA GLU A 169 -1.76 20.70 3.11
C GLU A 169 -1.65 19.27 3.64
N TRP A 170 -0.63 19.02 4.46
CA TRP A 170 -0.36 17.71 5.06
C TRP A 170 -1.03 17.56 6.43
N ASN A 171 -1.59 16.38 6.67
CA ASN A 171 -2.22 16.03 7.94
C ASN A 171 -1.21 15.40 8.91
N PHE A 172 -1.12 15.95 10.12
CA PHE A 172 -0.15 15.54 11.13
C PHE A 172 -0.78 15.04 12.43
N SER A 173 -2.03 14.57 12.38
CA SER A 173 -2.61 13.86 13.52
C SER A 173 -1.78 12.61 13.87
N LYS A 174 -1.89 12.12 15.10
CA LYS A 174 -1.09 10.99 15.61
C LYS A 174 -1.15 9.76 14.70
N THR A 175 -2.34 9.48 14.15
CA THR A 175 -2.57 8.38 13.21
C THR A 175 -1.81 8.59 11.90
N GLU A 176 -1.99 9.73 11.26
CA GLU A 176 -1.38 10.09 9.97
C GLU A 176 0.14 10.13 10.08
N LYS A 177 0.69 10.69 11.17
CA LYS A 177 2.13 10.66 11.42
C LYS A 177 2.67 9.22 11.54
N THR A 178 1.94 8.34 12.20
CA THR A 178 2.31 6.92 12.30
C THR A 178 2.24 6.22 10.93
N ILE A 179 1.25 6.58 10.10
CA ILE A 179 1.14 6.08 8.72
C ILE A 179 2.31 6.58 7.87
N LEU A 180 2.64 7.87 7.94
CA LEU A 180 3.78 8.46 7.21
C LEU A 180 5.09 7.79 7.62
N GLU A 181 5.34 7.57 8.90
CA GLU A 181 6.54 6.86 9.35
C GLU A 181 6.59 5.41 8.83
N SER A 182 5.45 4.73 8.78
CA SER A 182 5.34 3.38 8.21
C SER A 182 5.61 3.36 6.70
N LEU A 183 5.08 4.34 5.97
CA LEU A 183 5.31 4.52 4.53
C LEU A 183 6.76 4.89 4.23
N LYS A 184 7.42 5.66 5.10
CA LYS A 184 8.84 6.04 4.94
C LYS A 184 9.72 4.79 4.83
N VAL A 185 9.51 3.82 5.71
CA VAL A 185 10.21 2.52 5.67
C VAL A 185 9.88 1.75 4.40
N LEU A 186 8.62 1.73 3.98
CA LEU A 186 8.19 1.03 2.76
C LEU A 186 8.86 1.63 1.50
N PHE A 187 8.96 2.95 1.44
CA PHE A 187 9.48 3.66 0.28
C PHE A 187 10.98 3.44 0.08
N GLN A 188 11.74 3.12 1.13
CA GLN A 188 13.17 2.84 1.02
C GLN A 188 13.46 1.73 0.00
N GLU A 189 12.60 0.70 -0.09
CA GLU A 189 12.78 -0.42 -1.02
C GLU A 189 11.91 -0.27 -2.28
N GLN A 190 10.71 0.29 -2.15
CA GLN A 190 9.68 0.19 -3.19
C GLN A 190 9.62 1.41 -4.11
N TYR A 191 10.21 2.55 -3.72
CA TYR A 191 9.99 3.81 -4.41
C TYR A 191 10.34 3.78 -5.90
N THR A 192 11.47 3.18 -6.29
CA THR A 192 11.87 3.06 -7.69
C THR A 192 10.81 2.35 -8.53
N TYR A 193 10.21 1.30 -7.97
CA TYR A 193 9.13 0.57 -8.63
C TYR A 193 7.84 1.39 -8.70
N ILE A 194 7.47 2.09 -7.63
CA ILE A 194 6.30 2.99 -7.60
C ILE A 194 6.46 4.10 -8.64
N LEU A 195 7.62 4.76 -8.69
CA LEU A 195 7.92 5.80 -9.68
C LEU A 195 7.83 5.25 -11.12
N TYR A 196 8.36 4.05 -11.37
CA TYR A 196 8.22 3.40 -12.67
C TYR A 196 6.74 3.14 -13.04
N MET A 197 5.94 2.66 -12.08
CA MET A 197 4.50 2.47 -12.27
C MET A 197 3.78 3.79 -12.59
N VAL A 198 4.18 4.90 -11.94
CA VAL A 198 3.62 6.24 -12.16
C VAL A 198 3.94 6.79 -13.56
N GLN A 199 5.16 6.56 -14.03
CA GLN A 199 5.63 7.08 -15.31
C GLN A 199 5.26 6.18 -16.50
N HIS A 200 5.09 4.88 -16.27
CA HIS A 200 4.93 3.87 -17.32
C HIS A 200 3.82 2.85 -17.04
N TYR A 201 2.70 3.30 -16.47
CA TYR A 201 1.63 2.45 -15.93
C TYR A 201 1.23 1.26 -16.83
N ASN A 202 0.85 1.52 -18.09
CA ASN A 202 0.38 0.47 -19.00
C ASN A 202 1.45 -0.61 -19.28
N ILE A 203 2.71 -0.21 -19.44
CA ILE A 203 3.83 -1.14 -19.67
C ILE A 203 4.13 -1.93 -18.39
N ALA A 204 4.12 -1.25 -17.25
CA ALA A 204 4.42 -1.83 -15.96
C ALA A 204 3.37 -2.87 -15.57
N VAL A 205 2.07 -2.56 -15.71
CA VAL A 205 0.96 -3.48 -15.45
C VAL A 205 1.00 -4.68 -16.40
N LYS A 206 1.27 -4.48 -17.70
CA LYS A 206 1.35 -5.59 -18.65
C LYS A 206 2.53 -6.53 -18.33
N THR A 207 3.68 -5.97 -17.97
CA THR A 207 4.86 -6.73 -17.53
C THR A 207 4.55 -7.53 -16.26
N GLN A 208 3.93 -6.88 -15.27
CA GLN A 208 3.49 -7.51 -14.03
C GLN A 208 2.53 -8.68 -14.31
N GLN A 209 1.48 -8.46 -15.12
CA GLN A 209 0.52 -9.51 -15.50
C GLN A 209 1.21 -10.70 -16.16
N SER A 210 2.16 -10.45 -17.05
CA SER A 210 2.92 -11.52 -17.71
C SER A 210 3.72 -12.34 -16.70
N LYS A 211 4.42 -11.70 -15.77
CA LYS A 211 5.21 -12.39 -14.73
C LYS A 211 4.31 -13.18 -13.76
N ASN A 212 3.22 -12.57 -13.30
CA ASN A 212 2.23 -13.23 -12.46
C ASN A 212 1.63 -14.47 -13.13
N SER A 213 1.42 -14.42 -14.46
CA SER A 213 0.91 -15.57 -15.22
C SER A 213 1.91 -16.73 -15.26
N ILE A 214 3.20 -16.44 -15.39
CA ILE A 214 4.27 -17.47 -15.35
C ILE A 214 4.28 -18.14 -13.98
N LEU A 215 4.24 -17.34 -12.91
CA LEU A 215 4.20 -17.83 -11.54
C LEU A 215 2.95 -18.69 -11.25
N HIS A 216 1.76 -18.23 -11.67
CA HIS A 216 0.52 -18.98 -11.47
C HIS A 216 0.50 -20.27 -12.30
N ASN A 217 0.96 -20.23 -13.56
CA ASN A 217 1.09 -21.45 -14.37
C ASN A 217 2.10 -22.45 -13.78
N PHE A 218 3.18 -21.96 -13.16
CA PHE A 218 4.10 -22.80 -12.41
C PHE A 218 3.39 -23.49 -11.23
N PHE A 219 2.60 -22.75 -10.46
CA PHE A 219 1.74 -23.33 -9.42
C PHE A 219 0.79 -24.39 -9.98
N LEU A 220 0.04 -24.09 -11.04
CA LEU A 220 -0.94 -25.02 -11.62
C LEU A 220 -0.30 -26.31 -12.11
N LYS A 221 0.84 -26.22 -12.80
CA LYS A 221 1.62 -27.39 -13.22
C LYS A 221 1.99 -28.24 -12.02
N LYS A 222 2.46 -27.60 -10.95
CA LYS A 222 2.89 -28.29 -9.75
C LYS A 222 1.74 -28.84 -8.92
N LYS A 223 0.60 -28.18 -8.90
CA LYS A 223 -0.64 -28.70 -8.30
C LYS A 223 -1.07 -29.98 -9.00
N ALA A 224 -1.02 -30.02 -10.34
CA ALA A 224 -1.35 -31.22 -11.11
C ALA A 224 -0.34 -32.38 -10.93
N GLU A 225 0.93 -32.08 -10.66
CA GLU A 225 1.96 -33.09 -10.34
C GLU A 225 1.83 -33.65 -8.91
N ASN A 226 1.20 -32.91 -8.00
CA ASN A 226 0.93 -33.35 -6.62
C ASN A 226 -0.45 -34.00 -6.52
N HIS A 227 -0.72 -34.72 -5.43
CA HIS A 227 -2.08 -35.15 -5.13
C HIS A 227 -3.01 -33.94 -4.97
N ASN A 228 -4.19 -33.97 -5.59
CA ASN A 228 -5.14 -32.85 -5.57
C ASN A 228 -5.50 -32.36 -4.15
N GLU A 229 -5.42 -33.23 -3.16
CA GLU A 229 -5.69 -32.93 -1.74
C GLU A 229 -4.55 -32.17 -1.03
N ASN A 230 -3.34 -32.14 -1.60
CA ASN A 230 -2.21 -31.45 -0.99
C ASN A 230 -2.28 -29.95 -1.26
N ILE A 231 -2.13 -29.14 -0.22
CA ILE A 231 -1.95 -27.69 -0.35
C ILE A 231 -0.57 -27.44 -0.95
N VAL A 232 -0.51 -26.76 -2.09
CA VAL A 232 0.75 -26.37 -2.72
C VAL A 232 1.09 -24.93 -2.35
N CYS A 233 2.27 -24.74 -1.77
CA CYS A 233 2.83 -23.44 -1.46
C CYS A 233 4.08 -23.20 -2.31
N VAL A 234 4.05 -22.19 -3.16
CA VAL A 234 5.21 -21.74 -3.93
C VAL A 234 6.08 -20.88 -3.03
N ARG A 235 7.30 -21.36 -2.74
CA ARG A 235 8.34 -20.58 -2.05
C ARG A 235 8.99 -19.65 -3.06
N CYS A 236 8.83 -18.36 -2.82
CA CYS A 236 9.50 -17.29 -3.55
C CYS A 236 10.83 -16.95 -2.85
N LYS A 237 11.13 -15.66 -2.66
CA LYS A 237 12.32 -15.21 -1.93
C LYS A 237 12.13 -15.34 -0.42
N ASP A 238 11.44 -14.37 0.15
CA ASP A 238 11.21 -14.15 1.57
C ASP A 238 9.74 -14.36 1.98
N TYR A 239 8.92 -14.84 1.06
CA TYR A 239 7.51 -15.14 1.24
C TYR A 239 7.10 -16.40 0.47
N TYR A 240 5.92 -16.90 0.78
CA TYR A 240 5.29 -18.01 0.08
C TYR A 240 3.94 -17.56 -0.48
N LEU A 241 3.55 -18.16 -1.60
CA LEU A 241 2.25 -17.95 -2.22
C LEU A 241 1.53 -19.28 -2.39
N THR A 242 0.23 -19.25 -2.22
CA THR A 242 -0.66 -20.29 -2.71
C THR A 242 -1.83 -19.64 -3.45
N PHE A 243 -2.54 -20.39 -4.29
CA PHE A 243 -3.49 -19.86 -5.26
C PHE A 243 -4.80 -20.64 -5.24
N ASP A 244 -5.85 -20.01 -5.75
CA ASP A 244 -7.15 -20.62 -6.03
C ASP A 244 -7.72 -21.31 -4.77
N ASP A 245 -8.23 -22.55 -4.88
CA ASP A 245 -8.79 -23.29 -3.75
C ASP A 245 -7.80 -23.45 -2.59
N ASP A 246 -6.51 -23.70 -2.86
CA ASP A 246 -5.50 -23.82 -1.80
C ASP A 246 -5.36 -22.51 -1.00
N ALA A 247 -5.54 -21.36 -1.64
CA ALA A 247 -5.56 -20.07 -0.95
C ALA A 247 -6.77 -19.94 -0.01
N ILE A 248 -7.96 -20.39 -0.46
CA ILE A 248 -9.18 -20.41 0.36
C ILE A 248 -9.00 -21.33 1.57
N VAL A 249 -8.48 -22.55 1.36
CA VAL A 249 -8.19 -23.50 2.44
C VAL A 249 -7.22 -22.88 3.45
N VAL A 250 -6.08 -22.33 2.99
CA VAL A 250 -5.08 -21.73 3.88
C VAL A 250 -5.66 -20.54 4.67
N HIS A 251 -6.44 -19.69 4.02
CA HIS A 251 -7.12 -18.56 4.68
C HIS A 251 -8.10 -19.04 5.76
N SER A 252 -8.86 -20.12 5.49
CA SER A 252 -9.78 -20.70 6.47
C SER A 252 -9.05 -21.34 7.66
N LEU A 253 -7.87 -21.92 7.42
CA LEU A 253 -7.06 -22.57 8.45
C LEU A 253 -6.32 -21.57 9.33
N LEU A 254 -5.96 -20.38 8.82
CA LEU A 254 -5.16 -19.38 9.53
C LEU A 254 -5.82 -18.01 9.48
N SER A 255 -6.34 -17.56 10.61
CA SER A 255 -7.13 -16.32 10.73
C SER A 255 -6.38 -15.02 10.42
N ASP A 256 -5.06 -15.06 10.35
CA ASP A 256 -4.17 -13.91 10.12
C ASP A 256 -3.58 -13.88 8.70
N ILE A 257 -4.01 -14.77 7.81
CA ILE A 257 -3.65 -14.76 6.39
C ILE A 257 -4.76 -14.06 5.61
N PHE A 258 -4.38 -13.19 4.68
CA PHE A 258 -5.32 -12.49 3.80
C PHE A 258 -5.23 -13.03 2.37
N LEU A 259 -6.37 -12.99 1.69
CA LEU A 259 -6.53 -13.27 0.28
C LEU A 259 -6.28 -12.01 -0.54
N TYR A 260 -5.67 -12.16 -1.71
CA TYR A 260 -5.38 -11.07 -2.61
C TYR A 260 -5.75 -11.44 -4.04
N ASP A 261 -6.32 -10.48 -4.74
CA ASP A 261 -6.51 -10.54 -6.17
C ASP A 261 -5.15 -10.33 -6.86
N ILE A 262 -4.75 -11.32 -7.68
CA ILE A 262 -3.57 -11.27 -8.54
C ILE A 262 -4.00 -11.16 -10.00
N ARG A 263 -3.40 -10.21 -10.72
CA ARG A 263 -3.69 -10.03 -12.16
C ARG A 263 -2.84 -10.99 -13.00
N THR A 264 -3.50 -11.83 -13.80
CA THR A 264 -2.87 -12.78 -14.73
C THR A 264 -3.51 -12.72 -16.13
N PHE A 265 -2.88 -13.34 -17.13
CA PHE A 265 -3.40 -13.54 -18.48
C PHE A 265 -3.89 -14.97 -18.67
N GLY A 266 -5.15 -15.14 -19.07
CA GLY A 266 -5.68 -16.43 -19.50
C GLY A 266 -5.89 -17.48 -18.41
N VAL A 267 -5.65 -17.14 -17.14
CA VAL A 267 -5.91 -18.02 -15.99
C VAL A 267 -7.27 -17.68 -15.39
N ARG A 268 -8.01 -18.70 -14.93
CA ARG A 268 -9.41 -18.54 -14.48
C ARG A 268 -9.52 -18.04 -13.04
N GLY A 269 -8.69 -18.55 -12.14
CA GLY A 269 -8.57 -18.08 -10.76
C GLY A 269 -7.66 -16.87 -10.67
N ASN A 270 -7.98 -15.95 -9.78
CA ASN A 270 -7.21 -14.74 -9.53
C ASN A 270 -6.96 -14.52 -8.05
N ILE A 271 -7.19 -15.53 -7.20
CA ILE A 271 -7.03 -15.41 -5.76
C ILE A 271 -5.73 -16.05 -5.34
N CYS A 272 -4.96 -15.35 -4.52
CA CYS A 272 -3.77 -15.88 -3.89
C CYS A 272 -3.71 -15.51 -2.41
N ALA A 273 -3.03 -16.32 -1.62
CA ALA A 273 -2.73 -16.02 -0.23
C ALA A 273 -1.22 -15.80 -0.07
N VAL A 274 -0.85 -14.72 0.63
CA VAL A 274 0.55 -14.43 0.98
C VAL A 274 0.83 -15.00 2.36
N ILE A 275 1.80 -15.91 2.44
CA ILE A 275 2.19 -16.57 3.68
C ILE A 275 3.61 -16.16 4.04
N ARG A 276 3.78 -15.58 5.24
CA ARG A 276 5.10 -15.24 5.78
C ARG A 276 5.83 -16.49 6.29
N PRO A 277 7.17 -16.47 6.39
CA PRO A 277 7.95 -17.59 6.93
C PRO A 277 7.53 -18.03 8.34
N THR A 278 7.01 -17.14 9.18
CA THR A 278 6.48 -17.52 10.49
C THR A 278 5.11 -18.20 10.40
N GLN A 279 4.29 -17.84 9.42
CA GLN A 279 2.95 -18.39 9.20
C GLN A 279 3.01 -19.79 8.58
N ILE A 280 3.99 -20.08 7.73
CA ILE A 280 4.14 -21.42 7.13
C ILE A 280 4.36 -22.50 8.21
N ILE A 281 5.08 -22.17 9.29
CA ILE A 281 5.31 -23.07 10.42
C ILE A 281 3.97 -23.39 11.12
N ASN A 282 3.09 -22.40 11.26
CA ASN A 282 1.77 -22.59 11.84
C ASN A 282 0.86 -23.40 10.92
N LEU A 283 1.01 -23.26 9.60
CA LEU A 283 0.26 -24.06 8.64
C LEU A 283 0.60 -25.56 8.77
N PHE A 284 1.88 -25.91 8.87
CA PHE A 284 2.31 -27.30 9.10
C PHE A 284 1.82 -27.92 10.40
N LYS A 285 1.50 -27.10 11.42
CA LYS A 285 0.91 -27.59 12.67
C LYS A 285 -0.58 -27.94 12.52
N ARG A 286 -1.27 -27.35 11.54
CA ARG A 286 -2.72 -27.52 11.33
C ARG A 286 -3.03 -28.49 10.19
N GLN A 287 -2.12 -28.66 9.24
CA GLN A 287 -2.31 -29.50 8.07
C GLN A 287 -1.03 -30.28 7.76
N SER A 288 -1.15 -31.59 7.55
CA SER A 288 -0.02 -32.47 7.24
C SER A 288 0.33 -32.50 5.75
N ASN A 289 -0.65 -32.23 4.88
CA ASN A 289 -0.55 -32.41 3.44
C ASN A 289 -0.17 -31.08 2.76
N ILE A 290 1.05 -30.59 3.01
CA ILE A 290 1.56 -29.35 2.42
C ILE A 290 2.82 -29.65 1.60
N SER A 291 2.79 -29.27 0.32
CA SER A 291 3.92 -29.34 -0.59
C SER A 291 4.53 -27.96 -0.78
N ILE A 292 5.78 -27.76 -0.35
CA ILE A 292 6.54 -26.53 -0.64
C ILE A 292 7.35 -26.69 -1.90
N ILE A 293 7.24 -25.72 -2.81
CA ILE A 293 7.89 -25.79 -4.13
C ILE A 293 8.62 -24.48 -4.40
N SER A 294 9.93 -24.55 -4.61
CA SER A 294 10.75 -23.37 -4.86
C SER A 294 10.56 -22.81 -6.27
N TYR A 295 10.40 -21.50 -6.37
CA TYR A 295 10.40 -20.75 -7.63
C TYR A 295 11.54 -19.72 -7.61
N SER A 296 12.59 -19.98 -8.41
CA SER A 296 13.84 -19.21 -8.40
C SER A 296 13.74 -17.85 -9.09
N GLU A 297 12.79 -17.67 -9.99
CA GLU A 297 12.58 -16.44 -10.77
C GLU A 297 11.63 -15.46 -10.07
N ALA A 298 11.40 -15.64 -8.76
CA ALA A 298 10.47 -14.82 -8.01
C ALA A 298 10.92 -13.35 -7.92
N GLU A 299 9.99 -12.46 -8.25
CA GLU A 299 10.12 -11.02 -8.00
C GLU A 299 9.88 -10.71 -6.51
N PRO A 300 10.29 -9.52 -6.03
CA PRO A 300 9.83 -9.03 -4.73
C PRO A 300 8.30 -8.95 -4.65
N LEU A 301 7.73 -9.18 -3.46
CA LEU A 301 6.28 -9.24 -3.25
C LEU A 301 5.53 -7.99 -3.78
N TYR A 302 6.12 -6.82 -3.59
CA TYR A 302 5.56 -5.54 -3.99
C TYR A 302 5.49 -5.35 -5.52
N CYS A 303 6.19 -6.18 -6.30
CA CYS A 303 6.13 -6.16 -7.77
C CYS A 303 4.92 -6.94 -8.33
N LEU A 304 4.22 -7.72 -7.51
CA LEU A 304 3.12 -8.59 -7.95
C LEU A 304 1.78 -7.84 -8.10
N GLY A 305 1.63 -6.66 -7.50
CA GLY A 305 0.43 -5.84 -7.63
C GLY A 305 -0.81 -6.44 -6.97
N LEU A 306 -0.59 -7.16 -5.86
CA LEU A 306 -1.63 -7.89 -5.13
C LEU A 306 -2.59 -6.91 -4.46
N LYS A 307 -3.86 -6.91 -4.86
CA LYS A 307 -4.90 -6.10 -4.22
C LYS A 307 -5.63 -6.95 -3.20
N GLU A 308 -5.96 -6.41 -2.03
CA GLU A 308 -6.73 -7.18 -1.06
C GLU A 308 -8.07 -7.63 -1.65
N SER A 309 -8.36 -8.92 -1.51
CA SER A 309 -9.57 -9.48 -2.08
C SER A 309 -10.80 -9.12 -1.23
N PHE A 310 -11.94 -8.94 -1.89
CA PHE A 310 -13.24 -8.79 -1.23
C PHE A 310 -13.63 -10.06 -0.42
N LEU A 311 -12.99 -11.19 -0.69
CA LEU A 311 -13.18 -12.43 0.05
C LEU A 311 -12.68 -12.36 1.50
N ASN A 312 -11.88 -11.34 1.87
CA ASN A 312 -11.43 -11.14 3.24
C ASN A 312 -12.50 -10.57 4.17
N ILE A 313 -13.64 -10.11 3.64
CA ILE A 313 -14.70 -9.54 4.46
C ILE A 313 -15.21 -10.63 5.41
N ARG A 314 -15.13 -10.35 6.71
CA ARG A 314 -15.61 -11.26 7.74
C ARG A 314 -17.10 -11.01 7.95
N TYR A 315 -17.91 -11.96 7.49
CA TYR A 315 -19.35 -11.94 7.74
C TYR A 315 -19.68 -12.58 9.08
N LYS A 316 -20.82 -12.20 9.68
CA LYS A 316 -21.25 -12.81 10.95
C LYS A 316 -21.65 -14.26 10.69
N LYS A 317 -20.95 -15.19 11.32
CA LYS A 317 -21.21 -16.64 11.21
C LYS A 317 -22.63 -17.07 11.64
N GLU A 318 -23.34 -16.20 12.34
CA GLU A 318 -24.72 -16.43 12.82
C GLU A 318 -25.77 -16.25 11.71
N ILE A 319 -25.44 -15.50 10.65
CA ILE A 319 -26.32 -15.29 9.51
C ILE A 319 -26.03 -16.39 8.48
N SER A 320 -27.05 -17.16 8.11
CA SER A 320 -26.95 -18.19 7.08
C SER A 320 -28.01 -17.99 6.01
N TYR A 321 -27.57 -18.00 4.76
CA TYR A 321 -28.45 -17.93 3.59
C TYR A 321 -28.55 -19.31 2.92
N ILE A 322 -29.74 -19.67 2.46
CA ILE A 322 -29.98 -20.88 1.67
C ILE A 322 -30.51 -20.53 0.28
N ASN A 323 -30.39 -21.47 -0.65
CA ASN A 323 -30.83 -21.29 -2.05
C ASN A 323 -30.29 -20.01 -2.70
N THR A 324 -29.04 -19.66 -2.38
CA THR A 324 -28.34 -18.52 -2.96
C THR A 324 -28.04 -18.79 -4.43
N ILE A 325 -28.55 -17.94 -5.33
CA ILE A 325 -28.40 -18.10 -6.78
C ILE A 325 -28.03 -16.75 -7.39
N ILE A 326 -26.97 -16.74 -8.20
CA ILE A 326 -26.64 -15.62 -9.08
C ILE A 326 -27.18 -15.93 -10.48
N ARG A 327 -27.96 -15.01 -11.06
CA ARG A 327 -28.50 -15.10 -12.42
C ARG A 327 -27.86 -14.06 -13.32
N LYS A 328 -27.60 -14.43 -14.58
CA LYS A 328 -27.21 -13.51 -15.64
C LYS A 328 -28.42 -13.28 -16.55
N HIS A 329 -28.85 -12.03 -16.64
CA HIS A 329 -29.95 -11.60 -17.51
C HIS A 329 -29.47 -11.38 -18.95
N MET A 330 -30.40 -11.41 -19.90
CA MET A 330 -30.08 -11.20 -21.33
C MET A 330 -29.46 -9.83 -21.61
N ASN A 331 -29.83 -8.82 -20.84
CA ASN A 331 -29.24 -7.47 -20.91
C ASN A 331 -27.83 -7.38 -20.30
N GLY A 332 -27.26 -8.49 -19.84
CA GLY A 332 -25.92 -8.55 -19.25
C GLY A 332 -25.87 -8.19 -17.77
N ILE A 333 -27.00 -7.85 -17.14
CA ILE A 333 -27.08 -7.58 -15.70
C ILE A 333 -26.97 -8.89 -14.92
N PHE A 334 -26.30 -8.85 -13.78
CA PHE A 334 -26.24 -9.96 -12.83
C PHE A 334 -27.09 -9.62 -11.61
N THR A 335 -27.89 -10.56 -11.15
CA THR A 335 -28.67 -10.43 -9.92
C THR A 335 -28.40 -11.60 -8.98
N ILE A 336 -28.64 -11.39 -7.70
CA ILE A 336 -28.57 -12.42 -6.66
C ILE A 336 -29.90 -12.53 -5.93
N SER A 337 -30.33 -13.76 -5.65
CA SER A 337 -31.44 -14.06 -4.76
C SER A 337 -30.99 -15.05 -3.69
N ALA A 338 -31.56 -14.93 -2.49
CA ALA A 338 -31.30 -15.85 -1.39
C ALA A 338 -32.54 -15.99 -0.50
N ILE A 339 -32.52 -16.97 0.40
CA ILE A 339 -33.54 -17.18 1.43
C ILE A 339 -32.88 -17.06 2.80
N PHE A 340 -33.50 -16.32 3.71
CA PHE A 340 -33.09 -16.18 5.11
C PHE A 340 -34.26 -16.52 6.02
N ASN A 341 -34.05 -17.40 7.01
CA ASN A 341 -35.08 -17.88 7.94
C ASN A 341 -36.40 -18.34 7.26
N GLY A 342 -36.29 -18.95 6.08
CA GLY A 342 -37.44 -19.43 5.30
C GLY A 342 -38.13 -18.36 4.44
N TYR A 343 -37.71 -17.10 4.50
CA TYR A 343 -38.24 -16.01 3.70
C TYR A 343 -37.34 -15.67 2.52
N SER A 344 -37.93 -15.57 1.33
CA SER A 344 -37.24 -15.11 0.13
C SER A 344 -36.86 -13.63 0.26
N LEU A 345 -35.58 -13.33 0.07
CA LEU A 345 -35.07 -11.97 0.05
C LEU A 345 -35.31 -11.32 -1.32
N PRO A 346 -35.49 -9.99 -1.37
CA PRO A 346 -35.72 -9.29 -2.63
C PRO A 346 -34.50 -9.42 -3.53
N GLU A 347 -34.71 -9.78 -4.80
CA GLU A 347 -33.61 -9.90 -5.76
C GLU A 347 -32.86 -8.57 -5.91
N GLN A 348 -31.52 -8.62 -5.79
CA GLN A 348 -30.65 -7.44 -5.86
C GLN A 348 -29.71 -7.53 -7.05
N GLN A 349 -29.41 -6.39 -7.66
CA GLN A 349 -28.38 -6.29 -8.69
C GLN A 349 -26.99 -6.36 -8.05
N ILE A 350 -26.08 -7.12 -8.66
CA ILE A 350 -24.68 -7.21 -8.24
C ILE A 350 -23.74 -6.66 -9.32
N SER A 351 -22.50 -6.39 -8.94
CA SER A 351 -21.44 -5.97 -9.86
C SER A 351 -21.26 -6.98 -11.00
N SER A 352 -21.22 -6.49 -12.24
CA SER A 352 -20.95 -7.31 -13.42
C SER A 352 -19.58 -7.97 -13.40
N ILE A 353 -18.60 -7.34 -12.72
CA ILE A 353 -17.26 -7.89 -12.52
C ILE A 353 -17.34 -9.14 -11.64
N LEU A 354 -18.04 -9.05 -10.50
CA LEU A 354 -18.19 -10.17 -9.56
C LEU A 354 -19.06 -11.29 -10.15
N GLY A 355 -20.18 -10.94 -10.79
CA GLY A 355 -21.03 -11.91 -11.48
C GLY A 355 -20.26 -12.62 -12.61
N GLY A 356 -19.55 -11.87 -13.45
CA GLY A 356 -18.70 -12.44 -14.49
C GLY A 356 -17.57 -13.31 -13.95
N TYR A 357 -17.03 -12.98 -12.78
CA TYR A 357 -16.04 -13.81 -12.12
C TYR A 357 -16.63 -15.15 -11.66
N TYR A 358 -17.72 -15.11 -10.88
CA TYR A 358 -18.42 -16.29 -10.39
C TYR A 358 -18.79 -17.28 -11.51
N PHE A 359 -19.28 -16.78 -12.65
CA PHE A 359 -19.67 -17.63 -13.78
C PHE A 359 -18.48 -18.26 -14.53
N ARG A 360 -17.26 -17.70 -14.41
CA ARG A 360 -16.05 -18.29 -15.01
C ARG A 360 -15.43 -19.40 -14.18
N LEU A 361 -15.73 -19.44 -12.88
CA LEU A 361 -15.21 -20.45 -11.97
C LEU A 361 -15.94 -21.80 -12.15
N PRO A 362 -15.22 -22.93 -12.12
CA PRO A 362 -15.83 -24.27 -12.03
C PRO A 362 -16.48 -24.47 -10.65
N SER A 363 -17.15 -25.60 -10.43
CA SER A 363 -17.60 -25.96 -9.09
C SER A 363 -16.38 -26.27 -8.22
N CYS A 364 -15.98 -25.32 -7.38
CA CYS A 364 -14.77 -25.36 -6.54
C CYS A 364 -14.96 -24.49 -5.28
N GLU A 365 -14.04 -24.61 -4.33
CA GLU A 365 -14.11 -23.87 -3.04
C GLU A 365 -14.07 -22.36 -3.25
N GLU A 366 -13.26 -21.89 -4.20
CA GLU A 366 -13.22 -20.48 -4.57
C GLU A 366 -14.58 -19.96 -5.04
N LYS A 367 -15.32 -20.75 -5.83
CA LYS A 367 -16.65 -20.37 -6.31
C LYS A 367 -17.65 -20.25 -5.17
N GLU A 368 -17.58 -21.17 -4.20
CA GLU A 368 -18.41 -21.15 -3.00
C GLU A 368 -18.07 -19.95 -2.11
N ALA A 369 -16.79 -19.65 -1.91
CA ALA A 369 -16.33 -18.50 -1.17
C ALA A 369 -16.80 -17.18 -1.82
N VAL A 370 -16.71 -17.07 -3.15
CA VAL A 370 -17.24 -15.93 -3.92
C VAL A 370 -18.75 -15.78 -3.74
N LEU A 371 -19.52 -16.87 -3.82
CA LEU A 371 -20.97 -16.83 -3.64
C LEU A 371 -21.35 -16.38 -2.23
N SER A 372 -20.67 -16.94 -1.21
CA SER A 372 -20.85 -16.57 0.19
C SER A 372 -20.54 -15.08 0.39
N ALA A 373 -19.42 -14.60 -0.16
CA ALA A 373 -19.04 -13.21 -0.03
C ALA A 373 -20.07 -12.26 -0.65
N ILE A 374 -20.54 -12.55 -1.87
CA ILE A 374 -21.52 -11.70 -2.55
C ILE A 374 -22.85 -11.68 -1.81
N VAL A 375 -23.35 -12.82 -1.31
CA VAL A 375 -24.66 -12.85 -0.61
C VAL A 375 -24.63 -12.04 0.68
N HIS A 376 -23.57 -12.18 1.47
CA HIS A 376 -23.46 -11.43 2.71
C HIS A 376 -23.25 -9.94 2.48
N GLN A 377 -22.39 -9.55 1.52
CA GLN A 377 -22.23 -8.15 1.14
C GLN A 377 -23.54 -7.51 0.66
N THR A 378 -24.42 -8.31 0.06
CA THR A 378 -25.70 -7.81 -0.49
C THR A 378 -26.79 -7.69 0.58
N TYR A 379 -26.87 -8.65 1.51
CA TYR A 379 -28.04 -8.80 2.37
C TYR A 379 -27.78 -8.56 3.86
N ASP A 380 -26.54 -8.61 4.36
CA ASP A 380 -26.30 -8.50 5.81
C ASP A 380 -26.82 -7.19 6.38
N ASP A 381 -26.60 -6.06 5.69
CA ASP A 381 -27.11 -4.74 6.10
C ASP A 381 -28.64 -4.67 6.09
N ILE A 382 -29.30 -5.37 5.16
CA ILE A 382 -30.76 -5.47 5.10
C ILE A 382 -31.28 -6.27 6.30
N ILE A 383 -30.63 -7.39 6.62
CA ILE A 383 -31.01 -8.23 7.75
C ILE A 383 -30.80 -7.48 9.07
N TYR A 384 -29.70 -6.73 9.23
CA TYR A 384 -29.46 -5.94 10.44
C TYR A 384 -30.51 -4.87 10.70
N GLN A 385 -31.15 -4.34 9.66
CA GLN A 385 -32.23 -3.38 9.84
C GLN A 385 -33.56 -4.05 10.25
N LEU A 386 -33.67 -5.36 10.07
CA LEU A 386 -34.87 -6.16 10.36
C LEU A 386 -34.82 -6.89 11.70
N THR A 387 -33.63 -7.04 12.29
CA THR A 387 -33.37 -7.66 13.61
C THR A 387 -32.98 -6.61 14.62
#